data_AF-A0A7R7CJA3-F1
#
_entry.id   AF-A0A7R7CJA3-F1
#
_cell.length_a   1.000
_cell.length_b   1.000
_cell.length_c   1.000
_cell.angle_alpha   90.00
_cell.angle_beta   90.00
_cell.angle_gamma   90.00
#
_symmetry.space_group_name_H-M   'P 1'
#
loop_
_entity.id
_entity.type
_entity.pdbx_description
1 polymer ?
#
loop_
_entity_poly.entity_id
_entity_poly.type
_entity_poly.pdbx_seq_one_letter_code
_entity_poly.pdbx_strand_id
1 'polypeptide(L)'
;MALFIRDAEVDALAEEVRRLTHAPTKTEAVRQALRDQLARARSALPLRDRLARSKALADVMGPGDPSFDMKHFTDEMWGDA
;
A
#
# COMPACT_ATOMS: atom_id res chain seq x y z
N MET A 1 -1.23 -8.95 -22.09
CA MET A 1 -0.66 -7.83 -22.89
C MET A 1 0.85 -7.83 -22.74
N ALA A 2 1.57 -7.74 -23.86
CA ALA A 2 3.03 -7.61 -23.85
C ALA A 2 3.43 -6.16 -23.50
N LEU A 3 4.37 -5.99 -22.59
CA LEU A 3 4.99 -4.70 -22.29
C LEU A 3 5.99 -4.38 -23.41
N PHE A 4 5.80 -3.24 -24.10
CA PHE A 4 6.72 -2.79 -25.14
C PHE A 4 7.62 -1.68 -24.58
N ILE A 5 8.92 -1.97 -24.49
CA ILE A 5 9.94 -1.04 -24.02
C ILE A 5 10.76 -0.63 -25.24
N ARG A 6 10.79 0.68 -25.55
CA ARG A 6 11.50 1.22 -26.72
C ARG A 6 12.99 1.38 -26.48
N ASP A 7 13.37 1.59 -25.23
CA ASP A 7 14.75 1.79 -24.81
C ASP A 7 15.42 0.42 -24.59
N ALA A 8 16.56 0.21 -25.25
CA ALA A 8 17.26 -1.07 -25.22
C ALA A 8 17.87 -1.39 -23.85
N GLU A 9 18.30 -0.36 -23.11
CA GLU A 9 18.85 -0.53 -21.76
C GLU A 9 17.74 -0.95 -20.80
N VAL A 10 16.57 -0.30 -20.88
CA VAL A 10 15.42 -0.63 -20.04
C VAL A 10 14.86 -2.03 -20.36
N ASP A 11 14.86 -2.47 -21.62
CA ASP A 11 14.44 -3.84 -21.98
C ASP A 11 15.42 -4.90 -21.44
N ALA A 12 16.73 -4.62 -21.50
CA ALA A 12 17.75 -5.50 -20.92
C ALA A 12 17.58 -5.64 -19.41
N LEU A 13 17.33 -4.54 -18.69
CA LEU A 13 17.03 -4.55 -17.26
C LEU A 13 15.75 -5.34 -16.96
N ALA A 14 14.69 -5.15 -17.75
CA ALA A 14 13.45 -5.90 -17.58
C ALA A 14 13.65 -7.41 -17.77
N GLU A 15 14.51 -7.81 -18.71
CA GLU A 15 14.86 -9.23 -18.89
C GLU A 15 15.76 -9.79 -17.79
N GLU A 16 16.71 -9.00 -17.29
CA GLU A 16 17.53 -9.41 -16.15
C GLU A 16 16.66 -9.63 -14.91
N VAL A 17 15.76 -8.70 -14.60
CA VAL A 17 14.80 -8.84 -13.50
C VAL A 17 13.94 -10.09 -13.70
N ARG A 18 13.42 -10.33 -14.92
CA ARG A 18 12.62 -11.55 -15.19
C ARG A 18 13.42 -12.82 -14.93
N ARG A 19 14.68 -12.88 -15.40
CA ARG A 19 15.56 -14.05 -15.20
C ARG A 19 15.87 -14.30 -13.73
N LEU A 20 16.22 -13.25 -12.98
CA LEU A 20 16.54 -13.37 -11.56
C LEU A 20 15.31 -13.75 -10.72
N THR A 21 14.15 -13.16 -11.02
CA THR A 21 12.90 -13.42 -10.28
C THR A 21 12.12 -14.63 -10.79
N HIS A 22 12.59 -15.27 -11.88
CA HIS A 22 11.94 -16.41 -12.53
C HIS A 22 10.49 -16.10 -12.94
N ALA A 23 10.19 -14.83 -13.19
CA ALA A 23 8.85 -14.40 -13.56
C ALA A 23 8.47 -14.94 -14.96
N PRO A 24 7.20 -15.35 -15.16
CA PRO A 24 6.78 -16.01 -16.38
C PRO A 24 6.82 -15.07 -17.60
N THR A 25 6.64 -13.76 -17.40
CA THR A 25 6.70 -12.76 -18.47
C THR A 25 7.43 -11.50 -18.01
N LYS A 26 7.98 -10.73 -18.98
CA LYS A 26 8.59 -9.42 -18.70
C LYS A 26 7.61 -8.48 -18.01
N THR A 27 6.34 -8.50 -18.44
CA THR A 27 5.28 -7.67 -17.85
C THR A 27 5.08 -8.00 -16.37
N GLU A 28 5.06 -9.28 -15.99
CA GLU A 28 4.93 -9.70 -14.59
C GLU A 28 6.16 -9.29 -13.78
N ALA A 29 7.36 -9.51 -14.32
CA ALA A 29 8.62 -9.13 -13.68
C ALA A 29 8.67 -7.64 -13.35
N VAL A 30 8.38 -6.79 -14.34
CA VAL A 30 8.37 -5.33 -14.20
C VAL A 30 7.27 -4.89 -13.25
N ARG A 31 6.07 -5.48 -13.32
CA ARG A 31 4.97 -5.13 -12.40
C ARG A 31 5.34 -5.41 -10.95
N GLN A 32 5.95 -6.57 -10.69
CA GLN A 32 6.37 -6.94 -9.35
C GLN A 32 7.47 -6.00 -8.84
N ALA A 33 8.51 -5.75 -9.66
CA ALA A 33 9.59 -4.83 -9.32
C ALA A 33 9.09 -3.42 -8.97
N LEU A 34 8.14 -2.89 -9.76
CA LEU A 34 7.53 -1.59 -9.50
C LEU A 34 6.69 -1.58 -8.22
N ARG A 35 5.92 -2.64 -7.94
CA ARG A 35 5.16 -2.76 -6.69
C ARG A 35 6.08 -2.76 -5.48
N ASP A 36 7.15 -3.55 -5.53
CA ASP A 36 8.11 -3.64 -4.43
C ASP A 36 8.82 -2.30 -4.22
N GLN A 37 9.17 -1.61 -5.30
CA GLN A 37 9.78 -0.29 -5.22
C GLN A 37 8.82 0.76 -4.65
N LEU A 38 7.55 0.73 -5.05
CA LEU A 38 6.52 1.60 -4.47
C LEU A 38 6.30 1.29 -2.99
N ALA A 39 6.32 0.01 -2.59
CA ALA A 39 6.20 -0.40 -1.20
C ALA A 39 7.39 0.13 -0.37
N ARG A 40 8.62 -0.04 -0.87
CA ARG A 40 9.83 0.50 -0.23
C ARG A 40 9.81 2.03 -0.12
N ALA A 41 9.42 2.71 -1.20
CA ALA A 41 9.30 4.17 -1.19
C ALA A 41 8.26 4.63 -0.16
N ARG A 42 7.11 3.97 -0.09
CA ARG A 42 6.05 4.26 0.89
C ARG A 42 6.46 3.95 2.33
N SER A 43 7.25 2.91 2.56
CA SER A 43 7.75 2.57 3.90
C SER A 43 8.84 3.53 4.37
N ALA A 44 9.64 4.06 3.44
CA ALA A 44 10.66 5.05 3.71
C ALA A 44 10.08 6.44 4.01
N LEU A 45 8.82 6.71 3.66
CA LEU A 45 8.17 7.96 4.02
C LEU A 45 8.07 8.10 5.54
N PRO A 46 8.33 9.30 6.10
CA PRO A 46 8.11 9.59 7.51
C PRO A 46 6.71 9.18 7.95
N LEU A 47 6.57 8.68 9.19
CA LEU A 47 5.29 8.25 9.75
C LEU A 47 4.19 9.30 9.60
N ARG A 48 4.54 10.59 9.69
CA ARG A 48 3.63 11.71 9.49
C ARG A 48 2.97 11.67 8.10
N ASP A 49 3.74 11.41 7.06
CA ASP A 49 3.24 11.41 5.68
C ASP A 49 2.46 10.13 5.37
N ARG A 50 2.81 9.01 6.01
CA ARG A 50 2.04 7.77 5.96
C ARG A 50 0.67 7.91 6.62
N LEU A 51 0.60 8.62 7.75
CA LEU A 51 -0.63 8.85 8.51
C LEU A 51 -1.44 10.05 8.01
N ALA A 52 -0.92 10.87 7.10
CA ALA A 52 -1.57 12.09 6.64
C ALA A 52 -2.98 11.85 6.10
N ARG A 53 -3.18 10.75 5.34
CA ARG A 53 -4.52 10.38 4.85
C ARG A 53 -5.47 9.97 5.99
N SER A 54 -5.01 9.13 6.90
CA SER A 54 -5.83 8.68 8.04
C SER A 54 -6.19 9.84 8.97
N LYS A 55 -5.24 10.75 9.19
CA LYS A 55 -5.48 11.99 9.94
C LYS A 55 -6.49 12.89 9.23
N ALA A 56 -6.34 13.13 7.93
CA ALA A 56 -7.30 13.92 7.17
C ALA A 56 -8.72 13.31 7.18
N LEU A 57 -8.84 11.98 7.14
CA LEU A 57 -10.13 11.31 7.29
C LEU A 57 -10.72 11.50 8.69
N ALA A 58 -9.90 11.38 9.73
CA ALA A 58 -10.34 11.65 11.10
C ALA A 58 -10.74 13.12 11.30
N ASP A 59 -10.01 14.06 10.71
CA ASP A 59 -10.33 15.49 10.76
C ASP A 59 -11.68 15.78 10.07
N VAL A 60 -11.99 15.09 8.96
CA VAL A 60 -13.30 15.18 8.29
C VAL A 60 -14.43 14.55 9.11
N MET A 61 -14.17 13.45 9.83
CA MET A 61 -15.14 12.84 10.73
C MET A 61 -15.50 13.74 11.92
N GLY A 62 -14.62 14.70 12.24
CA GLY A 62 -14.81 15.64 13.33
C GLY A 62 -14.42 15.06 14.69
N PRO A 63 -14.49 15.88 15.75
CA PRO A 63 -14.22 15.41 17.11
C PRO A 63 -15.22 14.31 17.50
N GLY A 64 -14.70 13.24 18.10
CA GLY A 64 -15.55 12.19 18.68
C GLY A 64 -16.41 12.75 19.81
N ASP A 65 -17.59 12.15 20.00
CA ASP A 65 -18.49 12.50 21.09
C ASP A 65 -17.80 12.22 22.45
N PRO A 66 -17.54 13.24 23.29
CA PRO A 66 -16.89 13.06 24.58
C PRO A 66 -17.71 12.25 25.58
N SER A 67 -19.02 12.13 25.34
CA SER A 67 -19.96 11.38 26.19
C SER A 67 -20.16 9.94 25.72
N PHE A 68 -19.50 9.51 24.64
CA PHE A 68 -19.64 8.17 24.12
C PHE A 68 -19.03 7.13 25.07
N ASP A 69 -19.87 6.31 25.68
CA ASP A 69 -19.46 5.21 26.54
C ASP A 69 -19.01 4.01 25.70
N MET A 70 -17.71 3.98 25.39
CA MET A 70 -17.07 2.89 24.67
C MET A 70 -17.27 1.53 25.35
N LYS A 71 -17.37 1.47 26.69
CA LYS A 71 -17.49 0.21 27.42
C LYS A 71 -18.89 -0.36 27.22
N HIS A 72 -19.92 0.44 27.49
CA HIS A 72 -21.31 0.04 27.30
C HIS A 72 -21.59 -0.42 25.87
N PHE A 73 -21.12 0.34 24.87
CA PHE A 73 -21.24 -0.03 23.46
C PHE A 73 -20.57 -1.37 23.12
N THR A 74 -19.41 -1.65 23.72
CA THR A 74 -18.69 -2.90 23.47
C THR A 74 -19.37 -4.08 24.19
N ASP A 75 -19.83 -3.89 25.42
CA ASP A 75 -20.54 -4.92 26.19
C ASP A 75 -21.84 -5.34 25.47
N GLU A 76 -22.61 -4.40 24.92
CA GLU A 76 -23.81 -4.68 24.11
C GLU A 76 -23.49 -5.48 22.84
N MET A 77 -22.37 -5.18 22.17
CA MET A 77 -21.96 -5.92 20.97
C MET A 77 -21.50 -7.36 21.26
N TRP A 78 -21.00 -7.61 22.47
CA TRP A 78 -20.42 -8.90 22.86
C TRP A 78 -21.38 -9.75 23.71
N GLY A 79 -22.53 -9.20 24.09
CA GLY A 79 -23.64 -9.93 24.72
C GLY A 79 -23.50 -10.14 26.23
N ASP A 80 -22.53 -9.48 26.87
CA ASP A 80 -22.37 -9.51 28.32
C ASP A 80 -23.24 -8.40 28.94
N ALA A 81 -24.54 -8.66 29.03
CA ALA A 81 -25.50 -7.87 29.82
C ALA A 81 -25.83 -8.57 31.15
#